data_AF-A0A3R7EEX6-F1
#
_entry.id   AF-A0A3R7EEX6-F1
#
_cell.length_a   1.000
_cell.length_b   1.000
_cell.length_c   1.000
_cell.angle_alpha   90.00
_cell.angle_beta   90.00
_cell.angle_gamma   90.00
#
_symmetry.space_group_name_H-M   'P 1'
#
loop_
_entity.id
_entity.type
_entity.pdbx_description
1 polymer ?
#
loop_
_entity_poly.entity_id
_entity_poly.type
_entity_poly.pdbx_seq_one_letter_code
_entity_poly.pdbx_strand_id
1 'polypeptide(L)'
;REILKKPTFSRFMELSRNFARETGLLSDRARDVIEAVESVGGMASMAMLGDVVFAVGGERVRSVLEEFGDVGMTRITHSRVKLGSHP
;
A
#
# COMPACT_ATOMS: atom_id res chain seq x y z
N ARG A 1 -13.87 12.30 -6.64
CA ARG A 1 -13.31 13.03 -7.81
C ARG A 1 -11.93 13.65 -7.54
N GLU A 2 -11.38 13.57 -6.32
CA GLU A 2 -10.13 14.26 -5.95
C GLU A 2 -8.88 13.80 -6.69
N ILE A 3 -8.77 12.51 -7.02
CA ILE A 3 -7.63 11.99 -7.78
C ILE A 3 -7.51 12.60 -9.19
N LEU A 4 -8.64 12.97 -9.81
CA LEU A 4 -8.65 13.57 -11.15
C LEU A 4 -8.12 15.01 -11.15
N LYS A 5 -8.15 15.69 -10.00
CA LYS A 5 -7.61 17.06 -9.86
C LYS A 5 -6.07 17.06 -9.86
N LYS A 6 -5.45 16.02 -9.30
CA LYS A 6 -3.99 15.85 -9.23
C LYS A 6 -3.66 14.36 -9.38
N PRO A 7 -3.57 13.84 -10.62
CA PRO A 7 -3.40 12.42 -10.91
C PRO A 7 -1.95 11.96 -10.71
N THR A 8 -1.41 12.16 -9.51
CA THR A 8 -0.07 11.72 -9.14
C THR A 8 -0.13 10.47 -8.28
N PHE A 9 0.94 9.66 -8.33
CA PHE A 9 1.04 8.45 -7.52
C PHE A 9 0.96 8.75 -6.01
N SER A 10 1.66 9.79 -5.55
CA SER A 10 1.60 10.22 -4.15
C SER A 10 0.18 10.63 -3.72
N ARG A 11 -0.57 11.32 -4.59
CA ARG A 11 -1.97 11.68 -4.29
C ARG A 11 -2.89 10.45 -4.26
N PHE A 12 -2.66 9.48 -5.14
CA PHE A 12 -3.36 8.20 -5.09
C PHE A 12 -3.12 7.51 -3.73
N MET A 13 -1.86 7.36 -3.31
CA MET A 13 -1.51 6.71 -2.04
C MET A 13 -2.13 7.42 -0.82
N GLU A 14 -2.08 8.76 -0.80
CA GLU A 14 -2.69 9.56 0.26
C GLU A 14 -4.21 9.35 0.32
N LEU A 15 -4.90 9.40 -0.82
CA LEU A 15 -6.34 9.18 -0.90
C LEU A 15 -6.73 7.75 -0.52
N SER A 16 -5.95 6.73 -0.91
CA SER A 16 -6.17 5.34 -0.52
C SER A 16 -6.10 5.16 1.00
N ARG A 17 -5.10 5.74 1.66
CA ARG A 17 -4.97 5.71 3.11
C ARG A 17 -6.14 6.41 3.79
N ASN A 18 -6.51 7.61 3.33
CA ASN A 18 -7.63 8.36 3.90
C ASN A 18 -8.93 7.59 3.74
N PHE A 19 -9.16 6.98 2.58
CA PHE A 19 -10.32 6.11 2.34
C PHE A 19 -10.36 4.94 3.34
N ALA A 20 -9.25 4.23 3.57
CA ALA A 20 -9.20 3.13 4.52
C ALA A 20 -9.50 3.59 5.96
N ARG A 21 -9.00 4.78 6.36
CA ARG A 21 -9.27 5.38 7.68
C ARG A 21 -10.74 5.80 7.82
N GLU A 22 -11.28 6.50 6.83
CA GLU A 22 -12.64 7.07 6.87
C GLU A 22 -13.74 6.02 6.78
N THR A 23 -13.47 4.88 6.14
CA THR A 23 -14.44 3.79 6.00
C THR A 23 -14.52 2.86 7.22
N GLY A 24 -13.63 3.03 8.20
CA GLY A 24 -13.53 2.14 9.36
C GLY A 24 -13.02 0.73 9.04
N LEU A 25 -12.53 0.51 7.81
CA LEU A 25 -11.93 -0.77 7.41
C LEU A 25 -10.54 -0.98 8.03
N LEU A 26 -9.86 0.11 8.40
CA LEU A 26 -8.51 0.08 8.92
C LEU A 26 -8.46 -0.41 10.38
N SER A 27 -7.84 -1.57 10.61
CA SER A 27 -7.54 -2.11 11.94
C SER A 27 -6.53 -1.22 12.68
N ASP A 28 -6.50 -1.30 14.01
CA ASP A 28 -5.52 -0.57 14.83
C ASP A 28 -4.09 -1.00 14.49
N ARG A 29 -3.86 -2.31 14.30
CA ARG A 29 -2.56 -2.85 13.86
C ARG A 29 -2.14 -2.28 12.51
N ALA A 30 -3.04 -2.24 11.53
CA ALA A 30 -2.73 -1.69 10.21
C ALA A 30 -2.45 -0.18 10.27
N ARG A 31 -3.12 0.54 11.20
CA ARG A 31 -2.85 1.95 11.44
C ARG A 31 -1.42 2.18 11.94
N ASP A 32 -0.99 1.42 12.94
CA ASP A 32 0.36 1.53 13.51
C ASP A 32 1.44 1.24 12.46
N VAL A 33 1.23 0.20 11.63
CA VAL A 33 2.14 -0.15 10.53
C VAL A 33 2.25 0.99 9.51
N ILE A 34 1.12 1.59 9.12
CA ILE A 34 1.11 2.71 8.17
C ILE A 34 1.87 3.91 8.74
N GLU A 35 1.64 4.25 10.00
CA GLU A 35 2.29 5.39 10.66
C GLU A 35 3.81 5.18 10.80
N ALA A 36 4.24 3.95 11.10
CA ALA A 36 5.66 3.59 11.11
C ALA A 36 6.31 3.78 9.73
N VAL A 37 5.64 3.34 8.65
CA VAL A 37 6.14 3.55 7.28
C VAL A 37 6.21 5.04 6.91
N GLU A 38 5.21 5.84 7.30
CA GLU A 38 5.22 7.28 7.07
C GLU A 38 6.37 7.99 7.80
N SER A 39 6.71 7.54 9.02
CA SER A 39 7.81 8.12 9.81
C SER A 39 9.18 8.04 9.14
N VAL A 40 9.37 7.06 8.24
CA VAL A 40 10.60 6.88 7.45
C VAL A 40 10.50 7.45 6.04
N GLY A 41 9.44 8.21 5.74
CA GLY A 41 9.19 8.83 4.43
C GLY A 41 8.61 7.90 3.37
N GLY A 42 8.11 6.73 3.77
CA GLY A 42 7.40 5.80 2.90
C GLY A 42 5.93 6.18 2.70
N MET A 43 5.27 5.51 1.75
CA MET A 43 3.82 5.61 1.56
C MET A 43 3.19 4.24 1.78
N ALA A 44 2.15 4.17 2.61
CA ALA A 44 1.45 2.91 2.88
C ALA A 44 -0.07 3.11 2.95
N SER A 45 -0.80 2.04 2.67
CA SER A 45 -2.26 1.94 2.82
C SER A 45 -2.66 0.48 3.05
N MET A 46 -3.87 0.27 3.54
CA MET A 46 -4.50 -1.04 3.62
C MET A 46 -4.79 -1.59 2.21
N ALA A 47 -4.48 -2.86 1.96
CA ALA A 47 -4.98 -3.59 0.80
C ALA A 47 -6.47 -3.87 1.03
N MET A 48 -7.32 -3.52 0.05
CA MET A 48 -8.77 -3.57 0.27
C MET A 48 -9.23 -4.99 0.61
N LEU A 49 -9.81 -5.12 1.82
CA LEU A 49 -10.28 -6.34 2.48
C LEU A 49 -9.16 -7.20 3.09
N GLY A 50 -9.28 -7.44 4.40
CA GLY A 50 -8.32 -8.22 5.19
C GLY A 50 -7.30 -7.35 5.96
N ASP A 51 -6.54 -7.97 6.86
CA ASP A 51 -5.54 -7.27 7.69
C ASP A 51 -4.17 -7.23 6.98
N VAL A 52 -4.14 -6.55 5.84
CA VAL A 52 -2.94 -6.47 4.98
C VAL A 52 -2.63 -5.01 4.67
N VAL A 53 -1.38 -4.63 4.88
CA VAL A 53 -0.83 -3.31 4.49
C VAL A 53 0.08 -3.50 3.30
N PHE A 54 -0.03 -2.60 2.33
CA PHE A 54 0.95 -2.47 1.27
C PHE A 54 1.67 -1.13 1.40
N ALA A 55 2.95 -1.11 1.03
CA ALA A 55 3.77 0.09 1.06
C ALA A 55 4.58 0.24 -0.23
N VAL A 56 4.97 1.49 -0.52
CA VAL A 56 5.92 1.84 -1.57
C VAL A 56 7.07 2.61 -0.93
N GLY A 57 8.29 2.09 -1.15
CA GLY A 57 9.53 2.64 -0.64
C GLY A 57 10.72 1.73 -0.93
N GLY A 58 11.88 2.08 -0.39
CA GLY A 58 13.11 1.30 -0.50
C GLY A 58 13.39 0.45 0.75
N GLU A 59 14.66 0.08 0.94
CA GLU A 59 15.18 -0.75 2.06
C GLU A 59 14.65 -0.32 3.43
N ARG A 60 14.61 1.00 3.69
CA ARG A 60 14.15 1.55 4.98
C ARG A 60 12.70 1.21 5.29
N VAL A 61 11.82 1.26 4.28
CA VAL A 61 10.41 0.91 4.45
C VAL A 61 10.26 -0.60 4.69
N ARG A 62 11.04 -1.41 3.98
CA ARG A 62 11.07 -2.85 4.20
C ARG A 62 11.51 -3.19 5.63
N SER A 63 12.61 -2.60 6.09
CA SER A 63 13.14 -2.84 7.45
C SER A 63 12.10 -2.51 8.52
N VAL A 64 11.34 -1.42 8.36
CA VAL A 64 10.24 -1.08 9.28
C VAL A 64 9.13 -2.13 9.22
N LEU A 65 8.72 -2.57 8.03
CA LEU A 65 7.66 -3.57 7.89
C LEU A 65 8.03 -4.94 8.48
N GLU A 66 9.31 -5.32 8.41
CA GLU A 66 9.82 -6.58 8.97
C GLU A 66 9.70 -6.62 10.51
N GLU A 67 9.62 -5.48 11.19
CA GLU A 67 9.32 -5.40 12.62
C GLU A 67 7.87 -5.80 12.96
N PHE A 68 6.95 -5.71 11.98
CA PHE A 68 5.52 -6.01 12.16
C PHE A 68 5.11 -7.39 11.62
N GLY A 69 5.98 -8.11 10.90
CA GLY A 69 5.70 -9.46 10.42
C GLY A 69 6.34 -9.80 9.07
N ASP A 70 5.82 -10.83 8.41
CA ASP A 70 6.32 -11.31 7.13
C ASP A 70 6.09 -10.29 6.00
N VAL A 71 7.16 -9.95 5.28
CA VAL A 71 7.12 -8.96 4.20
C VAL A 71 7.31 -9.61 2.84
N GLY A 72 6.26 -9.59 2.03
CA GLY A 72 6.33 -9.91 0.60
C GLY A 72 6.74 -8.70 -0.23
N MET A 73 7.70 -8.87 -1.14
CA MET A 73 8.06 -7.83 -2.11
C MET A 73 7.52 -8.16 -3.49
N THR A 74 6.94 -7.16 -4.15
CA THR A 74 6.48 -7.28 -5.54
C THR A 74 6.74 -5.99 -6.32
N ARG A 75 6.58 -6.06 -7.64
CA ARG A 75 6.68 -4.91 -8.55
C ARG A 75 5.32 -4.59 -9.14
N ILE A 76 5.05 -3.31 -9.33
CA ILE A 76 3.90 -2.86 -10.10
C ILE A 76 4.09 -3.35 -11.54
N THR A 77 3.18 -4.21 -11.99
CA THR A 77 3.20 -4.68 -13.36
C THR A 77 2.52 -3.69 -14.29
N HIS A 78 3.17 -3.40 -15.41
CA HIS A 78 2.58 -2.62 -16.51
C HIS A 78 2.14 -3.52 -17.67
N SER A 79 2.28 -4.85 -17.51
CA SER A 79 1.84 -5.81 -18.50
C SER A 79 0.40 -6.25 -18.27
N ARG A 80 -0.33 -6.52 -19.35
CA ARG A 80 -1.64 -7.15 -19.34
C ARG A 80 -1.58 -8.61 -18.87
N VAL A 81 -2.74 -9.15 -18.48
CA VAL A 81 -2.93 -10.58 -18.26
C VAL A 81 -2.51 -11.35 -19.52
N LYS A 82 -1.75 -12.43 -19.33
CA LYS A 82 -1.35 -13.35 -20.40
C LYS A 82 -2.14 -14.65 -20.23
N LEU A 83 -2.86 -15.06 -21.26
CA LEU A 83 -3.42 -16.41 -21.37
C LEU A 83 -2.48 -17.22 -22.24
N GLY A 84 -1.89 -18.27 -21.69
CA GLY A 84 -1.14 -19.25 -22.48
C GLY A 84 -2.10 -20.35 -22.93
N SER A 85 -2.36 -20.48 -24.22
CA SER A 85 -2.83 -21.77 -24.76
C SER A 85 -1.66 -22.75 -24.63
N HIS A 86 -1.76 -23.66 -23.66
CA HIS A 86 -0.96 -24.89 -23.74
C HIS A 86 -1.40 -25.65 -25.01
N PRO A 87 -0.46 -26.29 -25.72
CA PRO A 87 -0.69 -26.87 -27.04
C PRO A 87 -1.83 -27.89 -27.06
#